data_AF-A0A7C1MUG0-F1
#
_entry.id   AF-A0A7C1MUG0-F1
#
_cell.length_a   1.000
_cell.length_b   1.000
_cell.length_c   1.000
_cell.angle_alpha   90.00
_cell.angle_beta   90.00
_cell.angle_gamma   90.00
#
_symmetry.space_group_name_H-M   'P 1'
#
loop_
_entity.id
_entity.type
_entity.pdbx_description
1 polymer ?
#
loop_
_entity_poly.entity_id
_entity_poly.type
_entity_poly.pdbx_seq_one_letter_code
_entity_poly.pdbx_strand_id
1 'polypeptide(L)'
;HRFRAALEQNSYEDARQMLLDFEKWLRGINESAADSLMEAFEDILTLHRLKIPALLRKTLHSTNPIESMFSMVRNAEGNIKRYRNSSMMQRWLASVLLYCEKRFRRVNGYVLIPEVIRNIKAEEENVETARLAA
;
A
#
# COMPACT_ATOMS: atom_id res chain seq x y z
N HIS A 1 -3.94 -16.82 -3.48
CA HIS A 1 -4.85 -17.04 -2.34
C HIS A 1 -4.16 -16.93 -0.98
N ARG A 2 -3.01 -17.60 -0.72
CA ARG A 2 -2.36 -17.60 0.61
C ARG A 2 -1.88 -16.22 1.10
N PHE A 3 -1.14 -15.48 0.28
CA PHE A 3 -0.68 -14.13 0.64
C PHE A 3 -1.83 -13.20 1.04
N ARG A 4 -2.88 -13.11 0.21
CA ARG A 4 -4.07 -12.29 0.53
C ARG A 4 -4.77 -12.75 1.81
N ALA A 5 -4.87 -14.05 2.05
CA ALA A 5 -5.50 -14.57 3.26
C ALA A 5 -4.74 -14.16 4.54
N ALA A 6 -3.40 -14.04 4.47
CA ALA A 6 -2.61 -13.51 5.57
C ALA A 6 -2.90 -12.01 5.82
N LEU A 7 -3.00 -11.20 4.76
CA LEU A 7 -3.29 -9.77 4.85
C LEU A 7 -4.72 -9.43 5.29
N GLU A 8 -5.64 -10.38 5.15
CA GLU A 8 -7.05 -10.23 5.57
C GLU A 8 -7.27 -10.51 7.06
N GLN A 9 -6.27 -11.06 7.76
CA GLN A 9 -6.36 -11.28 9.21
C GLN A 9 -6.52 -9.97 9.96
N ASN A 10 -7.18 -10.02 11.12
CA ASN A 10 -7.38 -8.84 11.97
C ASN A 10 -6.31 -8.70 13.06
N SER A 11 -5.69 -9.81 13.45
CA SER A 11 -4.61 -9.84 14.43
C SER A 11 -3.26 -9.76 13.72
N TYR A 12 -2.32 -9.00 14.29
CA TYR A 12 -0.93 -8.99 13.84
C TYR A 12 -0.32 -10.39 13.96
N GLU A 13 -0.56 -11.10 15.07
CA GLU A 13 0.02 -12.43 15.30
C GLU A 13 -0.48 -13.47 14.28
N ASP A 14 -1.77 -13.45 13.96
CA ASP A 14 -2.34 -14.36 12.97
C ASP A 14 -1.80 -14.05 11.57
N ALA A 15 -1.74 -12.76 11.20
CA ALA A 15 -1.16 -12.33 9.92
C ALA A 15 0.31 -12.74 9.82
N ARG A 16 1.08 -12.53 10.89
CA ARG A 16 2.49 -12.89 11.00
C ARG A 16 2.71 -14.38 10.82
N GLN A 17 1.97 -15.20 11.56
CA GLN A 17 2.08 -16.65 11.48
C GLN A 17 1.75 -17.15 10.06
N MET A 18 0.67 -16.62 9.45
CA MET A 18 0.31 -16.97 8.08
C MET A 18 1.35 -16.53 7.04
N LEU A 19 2.02 -15.38 7.23
CA LEU A 19 3.11 -14.95 6.35
C LEU A 19 4.35 -15.82 6.50
N LEU A 20 4.70 -16.28 7.71
CA LEU A 20 5.79 -17.24 7.91
C LEU A 20 5.50 -18.58 7.24
N ASP A 21 4.26 -19.08 7.31
CA ASP A 21 3.90 -20.32 6.64
C ASP A 21 3.81 -20.14 5.12
N PHE A 22 3.45 -18.94 4.65
CA PHE A 22 3.51 -18.58 3.24
C PHE A 22 4.97 -18.51 2.73
N GLU A 23 5.89 -17.98 3.52
CA GLU A 23 7.32 -17.95 3.23
C GLU A 23 7.89 -19.37 3.07
N LYS A 24 7.65 -20.27 4.03
CA LYS A 24 8.11 -21.67 3.94
C LYS A 24 7.64 -22.35 2.66
N TRP A 25 6.40 -22.08 2.26
CA TRP A 25 5.87 -22.58 1.00
C TRP A 25 6.52 -21.92 -0.22
N LEU A 26 6.77 -20.60 -0.17
CA LEU A 26 7.47 -19.88 -1.24
C LEU A 26 8.88 -20.42 -1.46
N ARG A 27 9.60 -20.77 -0.40
CA ARG A 27 10.96 -21.33 -0.50
C ARG A 27 11.02 -22.62 -1.32
N GLY A 28 9.94 -23.42 -1.28
CA GLY A 28 9.80 -24.60 -2.13
C GLY A 28 9.55 -24.31 -3.63
N ILE A 29 9.35 -23.05 -4.02
CA ILE A 29 9.00 -22.62 -5.38
C ILE A 29 10.00 -21.61 -5.94
N ASN A 30 10.39 -20.62 -5.14
CA ASN A 30 11.29 -19.54 -5.52
C ASN A 30 11.96 -18.93 -4.28
N GLU A 31 13.26 -19.22 -4.11
CA GLU A 31 14.09 -18.70 -3.01
C GLU A 31 14.10 -17.17 -2.98
N SER A 32 14.35 -16.52 -4.12
CA SER A 32 14.43 -15.06 -4.20
C SER A 32 13.11 -14.38 -3.82
N ALA A 33 11.97 -14.99 -4.14
CA ALA A 33 10.66 -14.46 -3.74
C ALA A 33 10.43 -14.61 -2.23
N ALA A 34 10.93 -15.68 -1.61
CA ALA A 34 10.90 -15.85 -0.16
C ALA A 34 11.80 -14.83 0.53
N ASP A 35 13.01 -14.60 0.01
CA ASP A 35 13.93 -13.59 0.54
C ASP A 35 13.35 -12.17 0.43
N SER A 36 12.75 -11.81 -0.71
CA SER A 36 12.07 -10.52 -0.87
C SER A 36 10.88 -10.36 0.09
N LEU A 37 10.13 -11.44 0.38
CA LEU A 37 9.06 -11.40 1.38
C LEU A 37 9.62 -11.16 2.78
N MET A 38 10.74 -11.80 3.13
CA MET A 38 11.39 -11.63 4.43
C MET A 38 11.98 -10.24 4.62
N GLU A 39 12.53 -9.64 3.57
CA GLU A 39 13.00 -8.24 3.59
C GLU A 39 11.84 -7.27 3.89
N ALA A 40 10.70 -7.46 3.22
CA ALA A 40 9.52 -6.59 3.36
C ALA A 40 8.56 -7.00 4.50
N PHE A 41 8.96 -7.94 5.36
CA PHE A 41 8.03 -8.65 6.23
C PHE A 41 7.31 -7.73 7.23
N GLU A 42 8.07 -6.89 7.95
CA GLU A 42 7.51 -5.94 8.91
C GLU A 42 6.80 -4.76 8.23
N ASP A 43 7.24 -4.36 7.03
CA ASP A 43 6.59 -3.34 6.24
C ASP A 43 5.17 -3.78 5.85
N ILE A 44 5.02 -5.04 5.42
CA ILE A 44 3.72 -5.63 5.10
C ILE A 44 2.81 -5.69 6.34
N LEU A 45 3.36 -6.03 7.51
CA LEU A 45 2.61 -6.12 8.76
C LEU A 45 2.32 -4.77 9.43
N THR A 46 2.91 -3.68 8.94
CA THR A 46 2.74 -2.34 9.52
C THR A 46 1.28 -1.92 9.60
N LEU A 47 0.43 -2.29 8.63
CA LEU A 47 -1.01 -1.97 8.69
C LEU A 47 -1.74 -2.70 9.84
N HIS A 48 -1.27 -3.88 10.24
CA HIS A 48 -1.82 -4.61 11.40
C HIS A 48 -1.33 -3.98 12.70
N ARG A 49 -0.04 -3.62 12.77
CA ARG A 49 0.56 -2.92 13.92
C ARG A 49 -0.13 -1.59 14.21
N LEU A 50 -0.40 -0.80 13.17
CA LEU A 50 -1.13 0.47 13.25
C LEU A 50 -2.65 0.31 13.48
N LYS A 51 -3.14 -0.93 13.62
CA LYS A 51 -4.55 -1.27 13.86
C LYS A 51 -5.48 -0.63 12.82
N ILE A 52 -5.07 -0.65 11.56
CA ILE A 52 -5.87 -0.10 10.47
C ILE A 52 -7.17 -0.91 10.34
N PRO A 53 -8.36 -0.26 10.33
CA PRO A 53 -9.63 -0.97 10.19
C PRO A 53 -9.71 -1.78 8.91
N ALA A 54 -10.31 -2.97 8.97
CA ALA A 54 -10.34 -3.94 7.87
C ALA A 54 -10.84 -3.36 6.54
N LEU A 55 -11.84 -2.47 6.58
CA LEU A 55 -12.40 -1.84 5.39
C LEU A 55 -11.40 -0.93 4.66
N LEU A 56 -10.59 -0.18 5.41
CA LEU A 56 -9.54 0.69 4.86
C LEU A 56 -8.30 -0.12 4.48
N ARG A 57 -7.93 -1.11 5.31
CA ARG A 57 -6.79 -2.01 5.11
C ARG A 57 -6.86 -2.75 3.77
N LYS A 58 -8.05 -3.17 3.33
CA LYS A 58 -8.28 -3.76 1.98
C LYS A 58 -7.80 -2.86 0.84
N THR A 59 -8.01 -1.55 0.96
CA THR A 59 -7.56 -0.59 -0.07
C THR A 59 -6.06 -0.37 0.02
N LEU A 60 -5.54 -0.20 1.24
CA LEU A 60 -4.12 0.12 1.49
C LEU A 60 -3.16 -1.04 1.20
N HIS A 61 -3.58 -2.30 1.34
CA HIS A 61 -2.80 -3.46 0.90
C HIS A 61 -2.83 -3.69 -0.63
N SER A 62 -3.64 -2.94 -1.36
CA SER A 62 -3.75 -3.08 -2.81
C SER A 62 -3.03 -1.94 -3.52
N THR A 63 -2.44 -2.25 -4.67
CA THR A 63 -1.91 -1.27 -5.61
C THR A 63 -2.98 -0.72 -6.56
N ASN A 64 -4.22 -1.25 -6.46
CA ASN A 64 -5.33 -0.93 -7.36
C ASN A 64 -5.57 0.58 -7.56
N PRO A 65 -5.56 1.45 -6.51
CA PRO A 65 -5.79 2.88 -6.72
C PRO A 65 -4.72 3.52 -7.61
N ILE A 66 -3.45 3.17 -7.39
CA ILE A 66 -2.30 3.71 -8.12
C ILE A 66 -2.28 3.13 -9.55
N GLU A 67 -2.50 1.82 -9.70
CA GLU A 67 -2.57 1.15 -11.01
C GLU A 67 -3.71 1.66 -11.87
N SER A 68 -4.88 1.91 -11.27
CA SER A 68 -6.04 2.51 -11.94
C SER A 68 -5.72 3.90 -12.48
N MET A 69 -5.10 4.75 -11.66
CA MET A 69 -4.62 6.07 -12.09
C MET A 69 -3.60 5.96 -13.23
N PHE A 70 -2.57 5.12 -13.08
CA PHE A 70 -1.56 4.93 -14.12
C PHE A 70 -2.15 4.38 -15.43
N SER A 71 -3.14 3.50 -15.35
CA SER A 71 -3.87 3.01 -16.53
C SER A 71 -4.57 4.15 -17.27
N MET A 72 -5.26 5.03 -16.53
CA MET A 72 -5.92 6.19 -17.13
C MET A 72 -4.91 7.18 -17.75
N VAL A 73 -3.79 7.42 -17.07
CA VAL A 73 -2.71 8.28 -17.60
C VAL A 73 -2.16 7.71 -18.91
N ARG A 74 -1.79 6.42 -18.94
CA ARG A 74 -1.30 5.76 -20.16
C ARG A 74 -2.30 5.81 -21.30
N ASN A 75 -3.59 5.67 -21.01
CA ASN A 75 -4.64 5.75 -22.01
C ASN A 75 -4.76 7.17 -22.58
N ALA A 76 -4.81 8.20 -21.72
CA ALA A 76 -4.97 9.59 -22.12
C ALA A 76 -3.74 10.15 -22.85
N GLU A 77 -2.53 9.78 -22.42
CA GLU A 77 -1.27 10.23 -23.03
C GLU A 77 -0.80 9.34 -24.18
N GLY A 78 -1.46 8.21 -24.45
CA GLY A 78 -0.99 7.19 -25.40
C GLY A 78 -0.77 7.69 -26.84
N ASN A 79 -1.40 8.80 -27.22
CA ASN A 79 -1.24 9.44 -28.52
C ASN A 79 -0.08 10.44 -28.58
N ILE A 80 0.50 10.84 -27.44
CA ILE A 80 1.64 11.74 -27.38
C ILE A 80 2.90 10.94 -27.72
N LYS A 81 3.42 11.12 -28.93
CA LYS A 81 4.62 10.38 -29.39
C LYS A 81 5.93 11.10 -29.12
N ARG A 82 5.88 12.41 -28.82
CA ARG A 82 7.07 13.23 -28.58
C ARG A 82 6.79 14.38 -27.61
N TYR A 83 7.40 14.32 -26.44
CA TYR A 83 7.52 15.48 -25.55
C TYR A 83 8.69 16.36 -26.01
N ARG A 84 8.52 17.68 -25.99
CA ARG A 84 9.58 18.62 -26.39
C ARG A 84 10.57 18.92 -25.27
N ASN A 85 10.11 18.89 -24.02
CA ASN A 85 10.89 19.13 -22.81
C ASN A 85 10.10 18.65 -21.57
N SER A 86 10.73 18.68 -20.39
CA SER A 86 10.12 18.30 -19.12
C SER A 86 8.91 19.17 -18.76
N SER A 87 8.95 20.47 -19.05
CA SER A 87 7.82 21.39 -18.82
C SER A 87 6.56 20.98 -19.60
N MET A 88 6.71 20.54 -20.85
CA MET A 88 5.60 20.01 -21.64
C MET A 88 5.04 18.72 -21.03
N MET A 89 5.91 17.81 -20.59
CA MET A 89 5.50 16.55 -19.94
C MET A 89 4.71 16.80 -18.66
N GLN A 90 5.20 17.69 -17.79
CA GLN A 90 4.52 18.05 -16.54
C GLN A 90 3.13 18.68 -16.79
N ARG A 91 3.00 19.54 -17.81
CA ARG A 91 1.71 20.14 -18.17
C ARG A 91 0.71 19.11 -18.68
N TRP A 92 1.15 18.15 -19.49
CA TRP A 92 0.30 17.06 -19.93
C TRP A 92 -0.14 16.19 -18.76
N LEU A 93 0.81 15.73 -17.94
CA LEU A 93 0.52 14.91 -16.77
C LEU A 93 -0.46 15.61 -15.82
N ALA A 94 -0.24 16.87 -15.50
CA ALA A 94 -1.15 17.65 -14.64
C ALA A 94 -2.56 17.73 -15.24
N SER A 95 -2.68 18.00 -16.54
CA SER A 95 -3.96 18.08 -17.24
C SER A 95 -4.69 16.73 -17.23
N VAL A 96 -3.95 15.64 -17.44
CA VAL A 96 -4.49 14.28 -17.42
C VAL A 96 -4.89 13.86 -16.01
N LEU A 97 -4.13 14.21 -14.98
CA LEU A 97 -4.49 13.94 -13.59
C LEU A 97 -5.78 14.65 -13.20
N LEU A 98 -5.97 15.93 -13.57
CA LEU A 98 -7.23 16.66 -13.37
C LEU A 98 -8.41 16.01 -14.12
N TYR A 99 -8.16 15.43 -15.29
CA TYR A 99 -9.18 14.65 -16.00
C TYR A 99 -9.51 13.33 -15.28
N CYS A 100 -8.49 12.61 -14.79
CA CYS A 100 -8.63 11.36 -14.07
C CYS A 100 -9.36 11.54 -12.74
N GLU A 101 -9.09 12.63 -12.02
CA GLU A 101 -9.68 12.97 -10.73
C GLU A 101 -11.21 12.94 -10.76
N LYS A 102 -11.81 13.39 -11.87
CA LYS A 102 -13.27 13.38 -12.08
C LYS A 102 -13.91 12.00 -11.99
N ARG A 103 -13.10 10.93 -12.15
CA ARG A 103 -13.54 9.53 -12.08
C ARG A 103 -13.18 8.86 -10.75
N PHE A 104 -12.45 9.54 -9.87
CA PHE A 104 -12.07 8.98 -8.59
C PHE A 104 -13.28 8.81 -7.68
N ARG A 105 -13.24 7.73 -6.89
CA ARG A 105 -14.24 7.42 -5.87
C ARG A 105 -13.59 7.59 -4.51
N ARG A 106 -14.40 7.90 -3.49
CA ARG A 106 -13.93 7.89 -2.11
C ARG A 106 -13.42 6.50 -1.75
N VAL A 107 -12.33 6.46 -0.98
CA VAL A 107 -11.77 5.21 -0.46
C VAL A 107 -12.77 4.56 0.50
N ASN A 108 -12.88 3.23 0.44
CA ASN A 108 -13.73 2.50 1.38
C ASN A 108 -13.22 2.69 2.81
N GLY A 109 -14.12 3.05 3.73
CA GLY A 109 -13.75 3.33 5.11
C GLY A 109 -13.08 4.69 5.33
N TYR A 110 -13.17 5.63 4.38
CA TYR A 110 -12.56 6.97 4.51
C TYR A 110 -12.94 7.72 5.80
N VAL A 111 -14.13 7.46 6.35
CA VAL A 111 -14.60 8.06 7.61
C VAL A 111 -13.75 7.67 8.82
N LEU A 112 -12.98 6.58 8.73
CA LEU A 112 -12.10 6.06 9.77
C LEU A 112 -10.67 6.60 9.67
N ILE A 113 -10.33 7.36 8.63
CA ILE A 113 -8.98 7.94 8.46
C ILE A 113 -8.57 8.79 9.67
N PRO A 114 -9.41 9.64 10.28
CA PRO A 114 -9.03 10.40 11.46
C PRO A 114 -8.64 9.52 12.65
N GLU A 115 -9.25 8.34 12.80
CA GLU A 115 -8.88 7.37 13.84
C GLU A 115 -7.51 6.76 13.55
N VAL A 116 -7.27 6.36 12.31
CA VAL A 116 -5.96 5.86 11.87
C VAL A 116 -4.85 6.87 12.12
N ILE A 117 -5.09 8.16 11.84
CA ILE A 117 -4.11 9.22 12.11
C ILE A 117 -3.77 9.29 13.61
N ARG A 118 -4.76 9.10 14.50
CA ARG A 118 -4.50 9.05 15.95
C ARG A 118 -3.66 7.83 16.32
N ASN A 119 -3.96 6.66 15.75
CA ASN A 119 -3.19 5.44 16.00
C ASN A 119 -1.72 5.60 15.56
N ILE A 120 -1.48 6.23 14.41
CA ILE A 120 -0.13 6.50 13.91
C ILE A 120 0.63 7.40 14.89
N LYS A 121 0.02 8.49 15.36
CA LYS A 121 0.66 9.40 16.32
C LYS A 121 0.99 8.73 17.65
N ALA A 122 0.05 7.95 18.19
CA ALA A 122 0.27 7.20 19.43
C ALA A 122 1.41 6.18 19.27
N GLU A 123 1.51 5.55 18.10
CA GLU A 123 2.60 4.61 17.81
C GLU A 123 3.95 5.33 17.64
N GLU A 124 3.99 6.50 17.02
CA GLU A 124 5.20 7.34 16.94
C GLU A 124 5.69 7.75 18.34
N GLU A 125 4.80 8.17 19.23
CA GLU A 125 5.11 8.50 20.63
C GLU A 125 5.66 7.28 21.40
N ASN A 126 5.07 6.11 21.20
CA ASN A 126 5.55 4.85 21.80
C ASN A 126 6.95 4.50 21.32
N VAL A 127 7.21 4.61 20.01
CA VAL A 127 8.53 4.34 19.42
C VAL A 127 9.57 5.31 19.94
N GLU A 128 9.23 6.60 20.04
CA GLU A 128 10.14 7.61 20.58
C GLU A 128 10.46 7.36 22.05
N THR A 129 9.45 7.03 22.85
CA THR A 129 9.63 6.65 24.26
C THR A 129 10.53 5.42 24.41
N ALA A 130 10.32 4.40 23.57
CA ALA A 130 11.15 3.19 23.58
C ALA A 130 12.60 3.47 23.16
N ARG A 131 12.84 4.39 22.22
CA ARG A 131 14.19 4.82 21.83
C ARG A 131 14.90 5.58 22.94
N LEU A 132 14.20 6.45 23.65
CA LEU A 132 14.76 7.22 24.77
C LEU A 132 15.07 6.35 25.99
N ALA A 133 14.41 5.19 26.12
CA ALA A 133 14.62 4.23 27.19
C ALA A 133 15.72 3.18 26.90
N ALA A 134 16.22 3.10 25.67
CA ALA A 134 17.25 2.17 25.21
C ALA A 134 18.66 2.80 25.25
#